data_AF-A0A5R8Z2Y7-F1
#
_entry.id   AF-A0A5R8Z2Y7-F1
#
_cell.length_a   1.000
_cell.length_b   1.000
_cell.length_c   1.000
_cell.angle_alpha   90.00
_cell.angle_beta   90.00
_cell.angle_gamma   90.00
#
_symmetry.space_group_name_H-M   'P 1'
#
loop_
_entity.id
_entity.type
_entity.pdbx_description
1 polymer ?
#
loop_
_entity_poly.entity_id
_entity_poly.type
_entity_poly.pdbx_seq_one_letter_code
_entity_poly.pdbx_strand_id
1 'polypeptide(L)'
;MAGYSGITAGYLILGDRPCLVETGTSTSAPVVRDALSSLGVGPDDLATVVVTHIHLDHAGGVGDIAAYYPSAEIVVHEKGARHLADPSRLMASAKMVWGDKLDVLFGALTPTDAARIRALGDTGTIDLGGGRTLASHYSPGHAKHHVGLLDSLTGDLYVGDAAGVYLPETGDLRPATPPPDFDLDVALDSIALFSALTPQRLLFSHYGPVEDVPSILERSAEELRVWVDLTRRAHADGMEFDHAVAMVRDRTRERYAALRADDATAERFELLSEAASNVAGIIHWLDRPAR
;
A
#
# COMPACT_ATOMS: atom_id res chain seq x y z
N MET A 1 -12.30 5.16 4.24
CA MET A 1 -11.51 6.31 3.76
C MET A 1 -12.44 7.26 3.00
N ALA A 2 -12.40 8.58 3.28
CA ALA A 2 -13.21 9.59 2.57
C ALA A 2 -14.73 9.32 2.50
N GLY A 3 -15.30 8.64 3.50
CA GLY A 3 -16.73 8.25 3.51
C GLY A 3 -17.08 6.96 2.76
N TYR A 4 -16.11 6.34 2.09
CA TYR A 4 -16.29 5.06 1.39
C TYR A 4 -15.81 3.88 2.23
N SER A 5 -16.57 2.80 2.17
CA SER A 5 -16.20 1.46 2.64
C SER A 5 -15.49 0.69 1.52
N GLY A 6 -14.66 -0.30 1.87
CA GLY A 6 -14.04 -1.11 0.83
C GLY A 6 -12.87 -0.43 0.11
N ILE A 7 -12.15 0.51 0.77
CA ILE A 7 -11.02 1.24 0.17
C ILE A 7 -9.65 0.70 0.63
N THR A 8 -9.40 0.67 1.93
CA THR A 8 -8.19 0.09 2.52
C THR A 8 -8.56 -1.07 3.44
N ALA A 9 -7.71 -2.09 3.46
CA ALA A 9 -7.84 -3.28 4.28
C ALA A 9 -6.70 -3.33 5.30
N GLY A 10 -7.04 -3.70 6.53
CA GLY A 10 -6.09 -4.14 7.54
C GLY A 10 -6.34 -5.60 7.86
N TYR A 11 -5.29 -6.35 8.15
CA TYR A 11 -5.37 -7.79 8.43
C TYR A 11 -4.96 -8.08 9.86
N LEU A 12 -5.86 -8.70 10.62
CA LEU A 12 -5.54 -9.24 11.94
C LEU A 12 -5.05 -10.68 11.80
N ILE A 13 -3.82 -10.91 12.22
CA ILE A 13 -3.25 -12.24 12.38
C ILE A 13 -3.37 -12.64 13.86
N LEU A 14 -4.25 -13.59 14.14
CA LEU A 14 -4.39 -14.18 15.47
C LEU A 14 -3.31 -15.24 15.71
N GLY A 15 -2.75 -15.24 16.91
CA GLY A 15 -1.73 -16.16 17.40
C GLY A 15 -1.46 -15.86 18.89
N ASP A 16 -0.45 -16.48 19.50
CA ASP A 16 -0.08 -16.16 20.89
C ASP A 16 0.44 -14.71 21.02
N ARG A 17 0.87 -14.12 19.90
CA ARG A 17 1.24 -12.70 19.78
C ARG A 17 0.47 -12.07 18.61
N PRO A 18 -0.75 -11.57 18.83
CA PRO A 18 -1.58 -11.00 17.77
C PRO A 18 -0.89 -9.85 17.03
N CYS A 19 -1.01 -9.84 15.71
CA CYS A 19 -0.38 -8.85 14.84
C CYS A 19 -1.41 -8.21 13.90
N LEU A 20 -1.41 -6.88 13.82
CA LEU A 20 -2.16 -6.12 12.83
C LEU A 20 -1.23 -5.74 11.68
N VAL A 21 -1.58 -6.11 10.46
CA VAL A 21 -0.93 -5.65 9.22
C VAL A 21 -1.77 -4.53 8.61
N GLU A 22 -1.17 -3.36 8.42
CA GLU A 22 -1.77 -2.10 7.98
C GLU A 22 -2.78 -1.47 8.96
N THR A 23 -2.82 -0.13 8.98
CA THR A 23 -3.71 0.64 9.86
C THR A 23 -4.73 1.47 9.10
N GLY A 24 -4.55 1.62 7.79
CA GLY A 24 -5.33 2.56 7.00
C GLY A 24 -4.90 4.01 7.24
N THR A 25 -5.83 4.92 6.95
CA THR A 25 -5.75 6.34 7.28
C THR A 25 -5.96 6.60 8.78
N SER A 26 -5.65 7.82 9.26
CA SER A 26 -5.93 8.19 10.65
C SER A 26 -7.44 8.15 10.93
N THR A 27 -8.25 8.53 9.93
CA THR A 27 -9.71 8.43 9.97
C THR A 27 -10.24 6.99 10.05
N SER A 28 -9.41 5.99 9.72
CA SER A 28 -9.77 4.56 9.81
C SER A 28 -9.46 3.95 11.18
N ALA A 29 -8.59 4.58 11.99
CA ALA A 29 -8.13 4.02 13.26
C ALA A 29 -9.26 3.67 14.26
N PRO A 30 -10.33 4.49 14.43
CA PRO A 30 -11.45 4.10 15.30
C PRO A 30 -12.21 2.87 14.79
N VAL A 31 -12.36 2.73 13.47
CA VAL A 31 -13.02 1.58 12.85
C VAL A 31 -12.20 0.31 13.06
N VAL A 32 -10.87 0.40 12.89
CA VAL A 32 -9.95 -0.72 13.14
C VAL A 32 -10.00 -1.13 14.62
N ARG A 33 -9.95 -0.18 15.56
CA ARG A 33 -10.09 -0.46 17.01
C ARG A 33 -11.39 -1.21 17.32
N ASP A 34 -12.52 -0.74 16.79
CA ASP A 34 -13.82 -1.35 17.06
C ASP A 34 -13.92 -2.75 16.44
N ALA A 35 -13.36 -2.95 15.25
CA ALA A 35 -13.25 -4.26 14.62
C ALA A 35 -12.38 -5.23 15.45
N LEU A 36 -11.20 -4.81 15.90
CA LEU A 36 -10.32 -5.59 16.77
C LEU A 36 -11.02 -5.97 18.09
N SER A 37 -11.72 -5.03 18.72
CA SER A 37 -12.50 -5.30 19.93
C SER A 37 -13.61 -6.32 19.67
N SER A 38 -14.29 -6.26 18.52
CA SER A 38 -15.33 -7.22 18.15
C SER A 38 -14.78 -8.64 17.90
N LEU A 39 -13.49 -8.74 17.54
CA LEU A 39 -12.75 -9.99 17.36
C LEU A 39 -12.07 -10.47 18.65
N GLY A 40 -12.32 -9.79 19.78
CA GLY A 40 -11.80 -10.17 21.09
C GLY A 40 -10.37 -9.70 21.38
N VAL A 41 -9.83 -8.75 20.60
CA VAL A 41 -8.51 -8.14 20.84
C VAL A 41 -8.69 -6.83 21.61
N GLY A 42 -8.42 -6.86 22.91
CA GLY A 42 -8.42 -5.71 23.78
C GLY A 42 -7.13 -4.89 23.71
N PRO A 43 -7.09 -3.72 24.39
CA PRO A 43 -5.96 -2.78 24.37
C PRO A 43 -4.59 -3.39 24.71
N ASP A 44 -4.56 -4.40 25.59
CA ASP A 44 -3.32 -5.03 26.04
C ASP A 44 -2.98 -6.33 25.30
N ASP A 45 -3.84 -6.78 24.38
CA ASP A 45 -3.69 -8.08 23.70
C ASP A 45 -2.89 -7.97 22.39
N LEU A 46 -2.92 -6.80 21.73
CA LEU A 46 -2.23 -6.61 20.46
C LEU A 46 -0.71 -6.48 20.68
N ALA A 47 0.05 -7.46 20.19
CA ALA A 47 1.49 -7.51 20.40
C ALA A 47 2.26 -6.68 19.36
N THR A 48 1.77 -6.60 18.12
CA THR A 48 2.49 -5.94 17.03
C THR A 48 1.54 -5.27 16.04
N VAL A 49 1.92 -4.08 15.56
CA VAL A 49 1.37 -3.44 14.38
C VAL A 49 2.49 -3.33 13.35
N VAL A 50 2.29 -3.83 12.14
CA VAL A 50 3.26 -3.72 11.05
C VAL A 50 2.59 -3.05 9.85
N VAL A 51 3.31 -2.16 9.18
CA VAL A 51 2.85 -1.53 7.93
C VAL A 51 3.76 -1.93 6.79
N THR A 52 3.20 -2.14 5.60
CA THR A 52 4.01 -2.48 4.41
C THR A 52 4.86 -1.30 3.98
N HIS A 53 4.33 -0.08 4.12
CA HIS A 53 4.99 1.17 3.79
C HIS A 53 4.29 2.35 4.47
N ILE A 54 4.88 3.56 4.39
CA ILE A 54 4.42 4.73 5.17
C ILE A 54 3.52 5.71 4.39
N HIS A 55 2.90 5.31 3.28
CA HIS A 55 1.87 6.17 2.68
C HIS A 55 0.68 6.32 3.63
N LEU A 56 -0.01 7.45 3.55
CA LEU A 56 -0.99 7.86 4.58
C LEU A 56 -2.25 7.01 4.60
N ASP A 57 -2.54 6.29 3.53
CA ASP A 57 -3.60 5.29 3.43
C ASP A 57 -3.22 3.91 4.01
N HIS A 58 -1.97 3.70 4.40
CA HIS A 58 -1.48 2.47 5.01
C HIS A 58 -1.09 2.68 6.48
N ALA A 59 -0.26 3.70 6.69
CA ALA A 59 0.34 4.02 7.98
C ALA A 59 -0.28 5.26 8.66
N GLY A 60 -1.28 5.90 8.06
CA GLY A 60 -1.90 7.11 8.61
C GLY A 60 -2.53 6.90 9.98
N GLY A 61 -3.01 5.68 10.27
CA GLY A 61 -3.58 5.30 11.56
C GLY A 61 -2.57 4.84 12.62
N VAL A 62 -1.29 4.69 12.30
CA VAL A 62 -0.32 4.02 13.20
C VAL A 62 -0.22 4.69 14.56
N GLY A 63 -0.10 6.02 14.63
CA GLY A 63 0.00 6.71 15.92
C GLY A 63 -1.26 6.56 16.79
N ASP A 64 -2.44 6.59 16.16
CA ASP A 64 -3.71 6.46 16.86
C ASP A 64 -3.92 5.01 17.34
N ILE A 65 -3.60 4.02 16.51
CA ILE A 65 -3.61 2.60 16.91
C ILE A 65 -2.60 2.35 18.03
N ALA A 66 -1.39 2.92 17.96
CA ALA A 66 -0.40 2.80 19.03
C ALA A 66 -0.93 3.36 20.35
N ALA A 67 -1.71 4.45 20.33
CA ALA A 67 -2.35 5.00 21.52
C ALA A 67 -3.47 4.09 22.07
N TYR A 68 -4.24 3.42 21.20
CA TYR A 68 -5.26 2.45 21.63
C TYR A 68 -4.68 1.15 22.19
N TYR A 69 -3.51 0.73 21.71
CA TYR A 69 -2.85 -0.52 22.08
C TYR A 69 -1.46 -0.24 22.65
N PRO A 70 -1.34 0.18 23.92
CA PRO A 70 -0.09 0.70 24.49
C PRO A 70 1.05 -0.34 24.55
N SER A 71 0.72 -1.63 24.56
CA SER A 71 1.69 -2.74 24.61
C SER A 71 2.23 -3.15 23.23
N ALA A 72 1.64 -2.67 22.13
CA ALA A 72 2.03 -3.08 20.79
C ALA A 72 3.39 -2.49 20.37
N GLU A 73 4.28 -3.32 19.83
CA GLU A 73 5.45 -2.88 19.05
C GLU A 73 5.01 -2.43 17.66
N ILE A 74 5.59 -1.34 17.15
CA ILE A 74 5.30 -0.80 15.81
C ILE A 74 6.46 -1.16 14.88
N VAL A 75 6.18 -1.93 13.84
CA VAL A 75 7.20 -2.47 12.94
C VAL A 75 7.06 -1.83 11.55
N VAL A 76 8.19 -1.38 11.00
CA VAL A 76 8.26 -0.75 9.68
C VAL A 76 9.66 -0.93 9.10
N HIS A 77 9.81 -0.78 7.79
CA HIS A 77 11.13 -0.70 7.17
C HIS A 77 11.94 0.50 7.71
N GLU A 78 13.26 0.36 7.85
CA GLU A 78 14.16 1.37 8.43
C GLU A 78 14.07 2.74 7.74
N LYS A 79 13.84 2.75 6.43
CA LYS A 79 13.66 3.98 5.64
C LYS A 79 12.37 4.74 5.99
N GLY A 80 11.39 4.07 6.60
CA GLY A 80 10.13 4.65 7.06
C GLY A 80 10.11 5.01 8.55
N ALA A 81 10.91 4.35 9.39
CA ALA A 81 10.86 4.47 10.85
C ALA A 81 10.87 5.91 11.39
N ARG A 82 11.80 6.74 10.89
CA ARG A 82 11.92 8.15 11.32
C ARG A 82 10.66 8.98 11.03
N HIS A 83 9.89 8.63 10.01
CA HIS A 83 8.68 9.34 9.62
C HIS A 83 7.48 8.97 10.49
N LEU A 84 7.48 7.78 11.09
CA LEU A 84 6.46 7.43 12.10
C LEU A 84 6.76 8.11 13.44
N ALA A 85 8.05 8.25 13.79
CA ALA A 85 8.47 8.98 14.98
C ALA A 85 8.23 10.49 14.87
N ASP A 86 8.52 11.07 13.70
CA ASP A 86 8.26 12.48 13.37
C ASP A 86 7.62 12.60 11.98
N PRO A 87 6.28 12.67 11.89
CA PRO A 87 5.55 12.71 10.64
C PRO A 87 5.54 14.10 9.99
N SER A 88 6.14 15.13 10.60
CA SER A 88 6.05 16.52 10.14
C SER A 88 6.41 16.69 8.66
N ARG A 89 7.50 16.07 8.20
CA ARG A 89 7.93 16.12 6.79
C ARG A 89 6.99 15.36 5.85
N LEU A 90 6.49 14.20 6.29
CA LEU A 90 5.55 13.39 5.50
C LEU A 90 4.23 14.16 5.32
N MET A 91 3.70 14.72 6.40
CA MET A 91 2.49 15.54 6.40
C MET A 91 2.64 16.80 5.56
N ALA A 92 3.78 17.49 5.63
CA ALA A 92 4.06 18.65 4.79
C ALA A 92 4.08 18.29 3.29
N SER A 93 4.72 17.16 2.94
CA SER A 93 4.73 16.66 1.56
C SER A 93 3.32 16.30 1.08
N ALA A 94 2.55 15.60 1.90
CA ALA A 94 1.17 15.25 1.56
C ALA A 94 0.27 16.49 1.41
N LYS A 95 0.47 17.53 2.22
CA LYS A 95 -0.28 18.80 2.11
C LYS A 95 -0.01 19.52 0.79
N MET A 96 1.22 19.44 0.26
CA MET A 96 1.54 20.01 -1.05
C MET A 96 0.81 19.31 -2.20
N VAL A 97 0.57 17.99 -2.08
CA VAL A 97 -0.11 17.19 -3.10
C VAL A 97 -1.63 17.30 -2.98
N TRP A 98 -2.16 17.13 -1.77
CA TRP A 98 -3.61 17.00 -1.54
C TRP A 98 -4.31 18.29 -1.11
N GLY A 99 -3.55 19.33 -0.75
CA GLY A 99 -4.10 20.63 -0.37
C GLY A 99 -5.18 20.51 0.71
N ASP A 100 -6.34 21.11 0.46
CA ASP A 100 -7.47 21.11 1.42
C ASP A 100 -8.17 19.75 1.54
N LYS A 101 -7.89 18.80 0.64
CA LYS A 101 -8.47 17.45 0.71
C LYS A 101 -7.74 16.54 1.72
N LEU A 102 -6.52 16.88 2.16
CA LEU A 102 -5.69 16.03 3.00
C LEU A 102 -6.42 15.53 4.26
N ASP A 103 -7.01 16.45 5.02
CA ASP A 103 -7.64 16.14 6.31
C ASP A 103 -8.89 15.25 6.13
N VAL A 104 -9.61 15.44 5.03
CA VAL A 104 -10.82 14.65 4.71
C VAL A 104 -10.45 13.24 4.24
N LEU A 105 -9.41 13.13 3.41
CA LEU A 105 -9.01 11.85 2.82
C LEU A 105 -8.24 10.98 3.83
N PHE A 106 -7.24 11.57 4.49
CA PHE A 106 -6.26 10.82 5.29
C PHE A 106 -6.27 11.18 6.77
N GLY A 107 -6.67 12.41 7.11
CA GLY A 107 -6.51 12.98 8.44
C GLY A 107 -5.04 13.29 8.76
N ALA A 108 -4.71 13.36 10.04
CA ALA A 108 -3.36 13.67 10.51
C ALA A 108 -2.69 12.43 11.11
N LEU A 109 -1.51 12.08 10.60
CA LEU A 109 -0.69 11.04 11.20
C LEU A 109 -0.11 11.52 12.53
N THR A 110 -0.61 10.95 13.63
CA THR A 110 -0.08 11.19 14.98
C THR A 110 1.33 10.60 15.12
N PRO A 111 2.31 11.30 15.73
CA PRO A 111 3.63 10.75 16.00
C PRO A 111 3.55 9.51 16.90
N THR A 112 4.38 8.51 16.60
CA THR A 112 4.52 7.31 17.40
C THR A 112 5.77 7.40 18.28
N ASP A 113 5.71 6.94 19.53
CA ASP A 113 6.88 6.88 20.41
C ASP A 113 8.02 6.08 19.73
N ALA A 114 9.16 6.73 19.54
CA ALA A 114 10.34 6.13 18.92
C ALA A 114 10.82 4.88 19.65
N ALA A 115 10.60 4.78 20.97
CA ALA A 115 10.96 3.59 21.76
C ALA A 115 10.09 2.36 21.42
N ARG A 116 8.92 2.57 20.79
CA ARG A 116 8.01 1.50 20.35
C ARG A 116 8.20 1.14 18.88
N ILE A 117 9.01 1.89 18.13
CA ILE A 117 9.26 1.63 16.71
C ILE A 117 10.45 0.69 16.56
N ARG A 118 10.21 -0.48 15.98
CA ARG A 118 11.23 -1.41 15.53
C ARG A 118 11.41 -1.32 14.03
N ALA A 119 12.60 -0.88 13.62
CA ALA A 119 13.00 -0.84 12.22
C ALA A 119 13.51 -2.21 11.74
N LEU A 120 12.96 -2.71 10.64
CA LEU A 120 13.52 -3.84 9.90
C LEU A 120 14.33 -3.32 8.70
N GLY A 121 15.45 -3.99 8.39
CA GLY A 121 16.20 -3.75 7.16
C GLY A 121 15.60 -4.51 5.98
N ASP A 122 16.46 -4.89 5.02
CA ASP A 122 16.02 -5.55 3.79
C ASP A 122 15.36 -6.92 4.02
N THR A 123 15.70 -7.56 5.14
CA THR A 123 15.07 -8.78 5.64
C THR A 123 14.82 -8.66 7.13
N GLY A 124 13.76 -9.28 7.63
CA GLY A 124 13.48 -9.33 9.06
C GLY A 124 12.36 -10.31 9.39
N THR A 125 12.07 -10.46 10.68
CA THR A 125 11.03 -11.38 11.14
C THR A 125 10.33 -10.83 12.36
N ILE A 126 9.00 -10.96 12.36
CA ILE A 126 8.11 -10.67 13.48
C ILE A 126 7.66 -12.00 14.06
N ASP A 127 7.79 -12.14 15.39
CA ASP A 127 7.35 -13.32 16.12
C ASP A 127 5.85 -13.23 16.42
N LEU A 128 5.07 -14.17 15.88
CA LEU A 128 3.62 -14.30 16.09
C LEU A 128 3.29 -15.30 17.22
N GLY A 129 4.32 -15.86 17.88
CA GLY A 129 4.20 -16.84 18.94
C GLY A 129 3.96 -18.26 18.43
N GLY A 130 4.09 -19.26 19.31
CA GLY A 130 3.90 -20.68 18.97
C GLY A 130 4.83 -21.22 17.86
N GLY A 131 5.93 -20.52 17.56
CA GLY A 131 6.83 -20.85 16.44
C GLY A 131 6.37 -20.31 15.07
N ARG A 132 5.25 -19.59 15.01
CA ARG A 132 4.79 -18.90 13.79
C ARG A 132 5.49 -17.54 13.68
N THR A 133 5.89 -17.20 12.46
CA THR A 133 6.57 -15.95 12.16
C THR A 133 5.99 -15.27 10.92
N LEU A 134 6.10 -13.94 10.89
CA LEU A 134 5.85 -13.12 9.71
C LEU A 134 7.19 -12.59 9.19
N ALA A 135 7.63 -13.10 8.05
CA ALA A 135 8.89 -12.73 7.42
C ALA A 135 8.73 -11.47 6.57
N SER A 136 9.60 -10.48 6.77
CA SER A 136 9.63 -9.24 5.98
C SER A 136 10.63 -9.35 4.84
N HIS A 137 10.20 -8.98 3.66
CA HIS A 137 10.97 -8.98 2.42
C HIS A 137 10.92 -7.59 1.80
N TYR A 138 12.07 -6.94 1.65
CA TYR A 138 12.14 -5.64 1.01
C TYR A 138 11.68 -5.70 -0.44
N SER A 139 10.69 -4.88 -0.77
CA SER A 139 10.02 -4.86 -2.07
C SER A 139 9.81 -3.42 -2.57
N PRO A 140 10.90 -2.69 -2.84
CA PRO A 140 10.83 -1.31 -3.34
C PRO A 140 10.25 -1.24 -4.77
N GLY A 141 10.13 -0.02 -5.29
CA GLY A 141 9.67 0.23 -6.66
C GLY A 141 8.37 1.02 -6.68
N HIS A 142 7.39 0.65 -5.85
CA HIS A 142 6.26 1.54 -5.53
C HIS A 142 6.72 2.68 -4.59
N ALA A 143 7.37 2.29 -3.48
CA ALA A 143 7.96 3.22 -2.53
C ALA A 143 9.27 2.64 -1.99
N LYS A 144 10.25 3.51 -1.67
CA LYS A 144 11.58 3.05 -1.23
C LYS A 144 11.60 2.36 0.14
N HIS A 145 10.52 2.43 0.89
CA HIS A 145 10.35 1.86 2.24
C HIS A 145 9.31 0.73 2.25
N HIS A 146 8.99 0.16 1.09
CA HIS A 146 7.98 -0.88 0.95
C HIS A 146 8.54 -2.27 1.27
N VAL A 147 7.76 -3.09 1.98
CA VAL A 147 8.05 -4.50 2.27
C VAL A 147 6.83 -5.38 1.98
N GLY A 148 7.07 -6.61 1.54
CA GLY A 148 6.09 -7.69 1.57
C GLY A 148 6.26 -8.54 2.82
N LEU A 149 5.16 -9.08 3.34
CA LEU A 149 5.18 -9.86 4.59
C LEU A 149 4.64 -11.26 4.32
N LEU A 150 5.42 -12.30 4.59
CA LEU A 150 5.04 -13.70 4.34
C LEU A 150 4.79 -14.43 5.66
N ASP A 151 3.57 -14.94 5.84
CA ASP A 151 3.25 -15.75 7.02
C ASP A 151 3.72 -17.20 6.84
N SER A 152 4.58 -17.64 7.76
CA SER A 152 5.11 -19.01 7.81
C SER A 152 4.07 -20.13 7.93
N LEU A 153 2.87 -19.83 8.47
CA LEU A 153 1.85 -20.86 8.69
C LEU A 153 0.93 -21.02 7.49
N THR A 154 0.38 -19.93 6.97
CA THR A 154 -0.61 -19.98 5.89
C THR A 154 0.01 -19.86 4.50
N GLY A 155 1.24 -19.32 4.40
CA GLY A 155 1.83 -18.94 3.13
C GLY A 155 1.18 -17.69 2.51
N ASP A 156 0.42 -16.92 3.30
CA ASP A 156 -0.16 -15.65 2.89
C ASP A 156 0.93 -14.59 2.73
N LEU A 157 0.94 -13.92 1.57
CA LEU A 157 1.82 -12.79 1.31
C LEU A 157 1.02 -11.49 1.30
N TYR A 158 1.27 -10.64 2.29
CA TYR A 158 0.78 -9.27 2.33
C TYR A 158 1.63 -8.41 1.41
N VAL A 159 1.06 -7.97 0.30
CA VAL A 159 1.80 -7.36 -0.82
C VAL A 159 1.81 -5.84 -0.80
N GLY A 160 1.04 -5.21 0.09
CA GLY A 160 0.86 -3.76 0.08
C GLY A 160 0.39 -3.30 -1.29
N ASP A 161 1.15 -2.35 -1.85
CA ASP A 161 0.94 -1.77 -3.18
C ASP A 161 2.00 -2.19 -4.20
N ALA A 162 2.99 -2.99 -3.80
CA ALA A 162 4.05 -3.44 -4.71
C ALA A 162 3.52 -4.31 -5.87
N ALA A 163 2.37 -4.97 -5.68
CA ALA A 163 1.67 -5.70 -6.74
C ALA A 163 0.53 -4.88 -7.39
N GLY A 164 0.34 -3.62 -7.00
CA GLY A 164 -0.73 -2.74 -7.47
C GLY A 164 -1.97 -2.73 -6.58
N VAL A 165 -3.03 -2.13 -7.10
CA VAL A 165 -4.33 -1.97 -6.44
C VAL A 165 -5.32 -2.94 -7.08
N TYR A 166 -5.82 -3.88 -6.29
CA TYR A 166 -6.78 -4.89 -6.72
C TYR A 166 -8.21 -4.47 -6.37
N LEU A 167 -9.18 -4.70 -7.27
CA LEU A 167 -10.59 -4.45 -7.02
C LEU A 167 -11.36 -5.79 -6.99
N PRO A 168 -11.75 -6.31 -5.80
CA PRO A 168 -12.36 -7.63 -5.69
C PRO A 168 -13.65 -7.83 -6.49
N GLU A 169 -14.45 -6.77 -6.65
CA GLU A 169 -15.77 -6.83 -7.29
C GLU A 169 -15.69 -7.10 -8.79
N THR A 170 -14.58 -6.71 -9.41
CA THR A 170 -14.37 -6.87 -10.86
C THR A 170 -13.16 -7.73 -11.20
N GLY A 171 -12.29 -8.02 -10.22
CA GLY A 171 -11.01 -8.70 -10.43
C GLY A 171 -9.98 -7.82 -11.15
N ASP A 172 -10.23 -6.51 -11.24
CA ASP A 172 -9.30 -5.59 -11.91
C ASP A 172 -8.07 -5.34 -11.05
N LEU A 173 -6.93 -5.16 -11.72
CA LEU A 173 -5.66 -4.78 -11.10
C LEU A 173 -5.10 -3.56 -11.82
N ARG A 174 -4.94 -2.44 -11.11
CA ARG A 174 -4.32 -1.21 -11.63
C ARG A 174 -2.95 -1.01 -10.95
N PRO A 175 -1.92 -0.51 -11.64
CA PRO A 175 -0.64 -0.31 -10.98
C PRO A 175 -0.73 0.83 -9.96
N ALA A 176 0.24 0.88 -9.04
CA ALA A 176 0.38 1.93 -8.05
C ALA A 176 1.75 2.58 -8.24
N THR A 177 1.80 3.68 -9.00
CA THR A 177 3.05 4.33 -9.42
C THR A 177 3.13 5.79 -8.93
N PRO A 178 2.91 6.07 -7.63
CA PRO A 178 2.90 7.45 -7.14
C PRO A 178 4.30 8.08 -7.17
N PRO A 179 4.41 9.41 -7.35
CA PRO A 179 5.64 10.12 -7.08
C PRO A 179 5.95 10.14 -5.56
N PRO A 180 7.20 10.40 -5.15
CA PRO A 180 8.37 10.58 -6.01
C PRO A 180 9.17 9.29 -6.19
N ASP A 181 8.80 8.19 -5.54
CA ASP A 181 9.69 7.05 -5.37
C ASP A 181 9.53 5.96 -6.43
N PHE A 182 8.53 6.07 -7.31
CA PHE A 182 8.30 5.06 -8.35
C PHE A 182 9.56 4.78 -9.20
N ASP A 183 9.80 3.50 -9.47
CA ASP A 183 10.83 2.99 -10.37
C ASP A 183 10.38 1.65 -10.99
N LEU A 184 10.31 1.59 -12.33
CA LEU A 184 9.78 0.43 -13.04
C LEU A 184 10.64 -0.82 -12.84
N ASP A 185 11.94 -0.73 -13.04
CA ASP A 185 12.83 -1.90 -13.01
C ASP A 185 12.85 -2.49 -11.60
N VAL A 186 12.94 -1.61 -10.59
CA VAL A 186 12.89 -2.00 -9.18
C VAL A 186 11.53 -2.61 -8.80
N ALA A 187 10.42 -2.08 -9.33
CA ALA A 187 9.09 -2.65 -9.08
C ALA A 187 8.94 -4.05 -9.71
N LEU A 188 9.48 -4.25 -10.91
CA LEU A 188 9.46 -5.56 -11.58
C LEU A 188 10.31 -6.59 -10.82
N ASP A 189 11.46 -6.18 -10.26
CA ASP A 189 12.28 -7.04 -9.40
C ASP A 189 11.53 -7.47 -8.13
N SER A 190 10.74 -6.56 -7.54
CA SER A 190 9.89 -6.86 -6.37
C SER A 190 8.77 -7.85 -6.69
N ILE A 191 8.14 -7.74 -7.87
CA ILE A 191 7.13 -8.72 -8.33
C ILE A 191 7.78 -10.09 -8.60
N ALA A 192 8.99 -10.10 -9.16
CA ALA A 192 9.75 -11.33 -9.38
C ALA A 192 10.13 -12.00 -8.04
N LEU A 193 10.52 -11.21 -7.03
CA LEU A 193 10.75 -11.69 -5.67
C LEU A 193 9.48 -12.34 -5.10
N PHE A 194 8.33 -11.69 -5.19
CA PHE A 194 7.06 -12.27 -4.72
C PHE A 194 6.73 -13.59 -5.42
N SER A 195 7.01 -13.71 -6.71
CA SER A 195 6.86 -14.97 -7.46
C SER A 195 7.78 -16.07 -6.92
N ALA A 196 9.03 -15.72 -6.59
CA ALA A 196 10.02 -16.65 -6.07
C ALA A 196 9.74 -17.12 -4.63
N LEU A 197 8.97 -16.35 -3.85
CA LEU A 197 8.52 -16.76 -2.51
C LEU A 197 7.44 -17.86 -2.54
N THR A 198 6.84 -18.13 -3.71
CA THR A 198 5.80 -19.15 -3.90
C THR A 198 4.65 -19.07 -2.86
N PRO A 199 4.04 -17.87 -2.66
CA PRO A 199 2.98 -17.72 -1.68
C PRO A 199 1.73 -18.49 -2.09
N GLN A 200 0.90 -18.82 -1.11
CA GLN A 200 -0.38 -19.50 -1.34
C GLN A 200 -1.46 -18.50 -1.79
N ARG A 201 -1.44 -17.28 -1.25
CA ARG A 201 -2.40 -16.21 -1.55
C ARG A 201 -1.73 -14.84 -1.46
N LEU A 202 -2.26 -13.89 -2.21
CA LEU A 202 -1.89 -12.47 -2.13
C LEU A 202 -2.94 -11.70 -1.33
N LEU A 203 -2.47 -10.90 -0.36
CA LEU A 203 -3.28 -10.11 0.54
C LEU A 203 -2.96 -8.64 0.26
N PHE A 204 -3.83 -7.97 -0.49
CA PHE A 204 -3.65 -6.58 -0.91
C PHE A 204 -4.19 -5.62 0.14
N SER A 205 -3.52 -4.48 0.32
CA SER A 205 -3.99 -3.42 1.20
C SER A 205 -5.22 -2.68 0.65
N HIS A 206 -5.57 -2.91 -0.61
CA HIS A 206 -6.81 -2.46 -1.24
C HIS A 206 -7.79 -3.63 -1.53
N TYR A 207 -7.84 -4.59 -0.60
CA TYR A 207 -8.70 -5.78 -0.59
C TYR A 207 -8.23 -6.96 -1.45
N GLY A 208 -8.50 -8.14 -0.88
CA GLY A 208 -8.13 -9.51 -1.27
C GLY A 208 -8.75 -10.42 -0.20
N PRO A 209 -8.47 -11.73 -0.12
CA PRO A 209 -7.35 -12.46 -0.72
C PRO A 209 -7.54 -12.78 -2.21
N VAL A 210 -6.42 -13.06 -2.89
CA VAL A 210 -6.43 -13.66 -4.23
C VAL A 210 -5.58 -14.93 -4.25
N GLU A 211 -6.13 -16.01 -4.79
CA GLU A 211 -5.50 -17.35 -4.81
C GLU A 211 -4.75 -17.65 -6.11
N ASP A 212 -5.11 -17.01 -7.23
CA ASP A 212 -4.42 -17.17 -8.51
C ASP A 212 -3.14 -16.31 -8.57
N VAL A 213 -2.18 -16.66 -7.70
CA VAL A 213 -0.92 -15.92 -7.49
C VAL A 213 -0.15 -15.70 -8.80
N PRO A 214 0.14 -16.72 -9.64
CA PRO A 214 0.98 -16.52 -10.82
C PRO A 214 0.35 -15.57 -11.83
N SER A 215 -0.94 -15.72 -12.10
CA SER A 215 -1.69 -14.88 -13.03
C SER A 215 -1.72 -13.42 -12.57
N ILE A 216 -1.94 -13.17 -11.27
CA ILE A 216 -2.00 -11.81 -10.73
C ILE A 216 -0.64 -11.12 -10.75
N LEU A 217 0.44 -11.82 -10.41
CA LEU A 217 1.79 -11.22 -10.47
C LEU A 217 2.22 -10.96 -11.92
N GLU A 218 1.87 -11.85 -12.86
CA GLU A 218 2.09 -11.60 -14.30
C GLU A 218 1.28 -10.38 -14.77
N ARG A 219 0.00 -10.29 -14.40
CA ARG A 219 -0.86 -9.15 -14.72
C ARG A 219 -0.33 -7.85 -14.11
N SER A 220 0.17 -7.89 -12.88
CA SER A 220 0.78 -6.73 -12.20
C SER A 220 1.95 -6.17 -13.01
N ALA A 221 2.87 -7.05 -13.42
CA ALA A 221 4.00 -6.68 -14.25
C ALA A 221 3.59 -6.20 -15.64
N GLU A 222 2.56 -6.78 -16.25
CA GLU A 222 1.98 -6.33 -17.52
C GLU A 222 1.42 -4.90 -17.41
N GLU A 223 0.62 -4.64 -16.37
CA GLU A 223 -0.01 -3.34 -16.13
C GLU A 223 1.03 -2.23 -15.93
N LEU A 224 2.07 -2.48 -15.14
CA LEU A 224 3.19 -1.54 -15.00
C LEU A 224 3.81 -1.19 -16.34
N ARG A 225 4.12 -2.19 -17.18
CA ARG A 225 4.71 -1.97 -18.51
C ARG A 225 3.78 -1.17 -19.43
N VAL A 226 2.50 -1.50 -19.47
CA VAL A 226 1.51 -0.80 -20.30
C VAL A 226 1.39 0.66 -19.89
N TRP A 227 1.24 0.95 -18.60
CA TRP A 227 1.13 2.33 -18.10
C TRP A 227 2.40 3.14 -18.35
N VAL A 228 3.57 2.53 -18.12
CA VAL A 228 4.85 3.20 -18.38
C VAL A 228 5.04 3.47 -19.86
N ASP A 229 4.74 2.51 -20.74
CA ASP A 229 4.91 2.70 -22.19
C ASP A 229 3.98 3.77 -22.75
N LEU A 230 2.72 3.81 -22.33
CA LEU A 230 1.78 4.85 -22.72
C LEU A 230 2.24 6.22 -22.22
N THR A 231 2.63 6.31 -20.94
CA THR A 231 3.07 7.58 -20.35
C THR A 231 4.38 8.07 -20.99
N ARG A 232 5.33 7.17 -21.27
CA ARG A 232 6.58 7.47 -21.96
C ARG A 232 6.33 8.02 -23.37
N ARG A 233 5.36 7.48 -24.11
CA ARG A 233 4.97 8.01 -25.42
C ARG A 233 4.40 9.42 -25.31
N ALA A 234 3.43 9.64 -24.42
CA ALA A 234 2.86 10.98 -24.21
C ALA A 234 3.91 12.01 -23.80
N HIS A 235 4.84 11.61 -22.92
CA HIS A 235 5.94 12.45 -22.48
C HIS A 235 6.93 12.76 -23.61
N ALA A 236 7.32 11.76 -24.41
CA ALA A 236 8.20 11.95 -25.57
C ALA A 236 7.59 12.83 -26.66
N ASP A 237 6.26 12.78 -26.83
CA ASP A 237 5.50 13.64 -27.74
C ASP A 237 5.31 15.07 -27.20
N GLY A 238 5.80 15.37 -25.99
CA GLY A 238 5.67 16.68 -25.35
C GLY A 238 4.23 17.05 -24.99
N MET A 239 3.38 16.05 -24.71
CA MET A 239 1.99 16.31 -24.32
C MET A 239 1.91 17.02 -22.97
N GLU A 240 1.01 18.00 -22.88
CA GLU A 240 0.62 18.59 -21.60
C GLU A 240 0.08 17.52 -20.64
N PHE A 241 0.32 17.70 -19.34
CA PHE A 241 0.01 16.69 -18.31
C PHE A 241 -1.42 16.17 -18.38
N ASP A 242 -2.41 17.06 -18.42
CA ASP A 242 -3.83 16.66 -18.49
C ASP A 242 -4.17 15.85 -19.75
N HIS A 243 -3.51 16.15 -20.87
CA HIS A 243 -3.67 15.37 -22.10
C HIS A 243 -3.01 14.00 -22.00
N ALA A 244 -1.84 13.91 -21.38
CA ALA A 244 -1.18 12.63 -21.11
C ALA A 244 -2.05 11.75 -20.20
N VAL A 245 -2.62 12.31 -19.13
CA VAL A 245 -3.55 11.61 -18.22
C VAL A 245 -4.78 11.11 -18.97
N ALA A 246 -5.43 11.98 -19.76
CA ALA A 246 -6.60 11.60 -20.54
C ALA A 246 -6.26 10.48 -21.55
N MET A 247 -5.12 10.57 -22.23
CA MET A 247 -4.69 9.56 -23.19
C MET A 247 -4.45 8.20 -22.50
N VAL A 248 -3.70 8.17 -21.40
CA VAL A 248 -3.43 6.92 -20.67
C VAL A 248 -4.73 6.29 -20.16
N ARG A 249 -5.62 7.10 -19.57
CA ARG A 249 -6.93 6.64 -19.09
C ARG A 249 -7.77 6.04 -20.22
N ASP A 250 -7.87 6.72 -21.35
CA ASP A 250 -8.69 6.23 -22.46
C ASP A 250 -8.09 4.99 -23.14
N ARG A 251 -6.76 4.89 -23.21
CA ARG A 251 -6.06 3.72 -23.78
C ARG A 251 -6.11 2.48 -22.87
N THR A 252 -6.26 2.68 -21.57
CA THR A 252 -6.37 1.59 -20.59
C THR A 252 -7.81 1.26 -20.21
N ARG A 253 -8.80 2.08 -20.63
CA ARG A 253 -10.21 1.91 -20.27
C ARG A 253 -10.74 0.50 -20.48
N GLU A 254 -10.51 -0.09 -21.64
CA GLU A 254 -11.02 -1.43 -21.98
C GLU A 254 -10.37 -2.56 -21.16
N ARG A 255 -9.25 -2.28 -20.49
CA ARG A 255 -8.55 -3.24 -19.63
C ARG A 255 -9.22 -3.41 -18.27
N TYR A 256 -10.10 -2.49 -17.87
CA TYR A 256 -10.73 -2.48 -16.56
C TYR A 256 -12.24 -2.62 -16.67
N ALA A 257 -12.78 -3.68 -16.08
CA ALA A 257 -14.22 -3.88 -16.02
C ALA A 257 -14.90 -2.81 -15.13
N ALA A 258 -14.22 -2.31 -14.09
CA ALA A 258 -14.69 -1.27 -13.18
C ALA A 258 -15.07 0.03 -13.90
N LEU A 259 -14.30 0.42 -14.92
CA LEU A 259 -14.59 1.63 -15.72
C LEU A 259 -15.75 1.47 -16.72
N ARG A 260 -16.27 0.24 -16.85
CA ARG A 260 -17.42 -0.12 -17.68
C ARG A 260 -18.59 -0.62 -16.84
N ALA A 261 -18.46 -0.58 -15.51
CA ALA A 261 -19.49 -0.95 -14.55
C ALA A 261 -20.40 0.26 -14.25
N ASP A 262 -21.03 0.28 -13.08
CA ASP A 262 -21.79 1.44 -12.60
C ASP A 262 -20.86 2.59 -12.14
N ASP A 263 -21.43 3.80 -12.06
CA ASP A 263 -20.69 5.02 -11.71
C ASP A 263 -20.00 4.91 -10.35
N ALA A 264 -20.61 4.28 -9.35
CA ALA A 264 -20.03 4.16 -8.02
C ALA A 264 -18.80 3.24 -8.01
N THR A 265 -18.85 2.13 -8.75
CA THR A 265 -17.69 1.24 -8.94
C THR A 265 -16.55 1.95 -9.67
N ALA A 266 -16.86 2.70 -10.74
CA ALA A 266 -15.87 3.45 -11.50
C ALA A 266 -15.22 4.57 -10.67
N GLU A 267 -16.01 5.33 -9.92
CA GLU A 267 -15.52 6.39 -9.03
C GLU A 267 -14.62 5.83 -7.93
N ARG A 268 -14.99 4.70 -7.33
CA ARG A 268 -14.18 4.05 -6.31
C ARG A 268 -12.85 3.55 -6.88
N PHE A 269 -12.87 2.98 -8.08
CA PHE A 269 -11.65 2.51 -8.75
C PHE A 269 -10.68 3.66 -9.06
N GLU A 270 -11.19 4.80 -9.52
CA GLU A 270 -10.37 6.01 -9.72
C GLU A 270 -9.88 6.61 -8.40
N LEU A 271 -10.66 6.54 -7.31
CA LEU A 271 -10.23 7.00 -5.99
C LEU A 271 -9.06 6.15 -5.44
N LEU A 272 -9.08 4.85 -5.71
CA LEU A 272 -8.08 3.89 -5.22
C LEU A 272 -6.73 3.99 -5.94
N SER A 273 -6.75 4.20 -7.26
CA SER A 273 -5.52 4.36 -8.04
C SER A 273 -5.76 5.35 -9.17
N GLU A 274 -5.65 6.64 -8.84
CA GLU A 274 -5.96 7.73 -9.76
C GLU A 274 -4.99 7.74 -10.95
N ALA A 275 -5.51 7.89 -12.17
CA ALA A 275 -4.69 7.96 -13.37
C ALA A 275 -3.67 9.12 -13.32
N ALA A 276 -4.07 10.27 -12.78
CA ALA A 276 -3.19 11.44 -12.65
C ALA A 276 -1.98 11.16 -11.74
N SER A 277 -2.20 10.52 -10.59
CA SER A 277 -1.12 10.17 -9.66
C SER A 277 -0.11 9.20 -10.30
N ASN A 278 -0.61 8.17 -10.98
CA ASN A 278 0.23 7.21 -11.68
C ASN A 278 1.05 7.85 -12.81
N VAL A 279 0.41 8.64 -13.67
CA VAL A 279 1.10 9.35 -14.76
C VAL A 279 2.14 10.32 -14.21
N ALA A 280 1.84 11.04 -13.12
CA ALA A 280 2.79 11.95 -12.49
C ALA A 280 4.03 11.23 -11.95
N GLY A 281 3.86 10.08 -11.29
CA GLY A 281 5.00 9.32 -10.78
C GLY A 281 5.85 8.69 -11.88
N ILE A 282 5.23 8.22 -12.97
CA ILE A 282 5.96 7.73 -14.14
C ILE A 282 6.73 8.86 -14.83
N ILE A 283 6.12 10.05 -15.06
CA ILE A 283 6.82 11.20 -15.63
C ILE A 283 8.00 11.60 -14.75
N HIS A 284 7.79 11.71 -13.44
CA HIS A 284 8.85 12.02 -12.49
C HIS A 284 9.99 11.00 -12.53
N TRP A 285 9.69 9.71 -12.74
CA TRP A 285 10.70 8.68 -12.95
C TRP A 285 11.45 8.84 -14.28
N LEU A 286 10.75 9.15 -15.39
CA LEU A 286 11.37 9.38 -16.70
C LEU A 286 12.29 10.61 -16.73
N ASP A 287 11.96 11.65 -15.96
CA ASP A 287 12.74 12.89 -15.85
C ASP A 287 14.00 12.73 -14.97
N ARG A 288 14.12 11.61 -14.23
CA ARG A 288 15.31 11.36 -13.42
C ARG A 288 16.50 11.05 -14.32
N PRO A 289 17.69 11.62 -14.03
CA PRO A 289 18.89 11.20 -14.72
C PRO A 289 19.12 9.71 -14.48
N ALA A 290 19.43 8.97 -15.56
CA ALA A 290 19.84 7.57 -15.48
C ALA A 290 20.99 7.44 -14.47
N ARG A 291 20.84 6.53 -13.51
CA ARG A 291 21.82 6.28 -12.46
C ARG A 291 22.98 5.43 -12.95
#